data_AF-A0A117SUT4-F1
#
_entry.id   AF-A0A117SUT4-F1
#
_cell.length_a   1.000
_cell.length_b   1.000
_cell.length_c   1.000
_cell.angle_alpha   90.00
_cell.angle_beta   90.00
_cell.angle_gamma   90.00
#
_symmetry.space_group_name_H-M   'P 1'
#
loop_
_entity.id
_entity.type
_entity.pdbx_description
1 polymer ?
#
loop_
_entity_poly.entity_id
_entity_poly.type
_entity_poly.pdbx_seq_one_letter_code
_entity_poly.pdbx_strand_id
1 'polypeptide(L)'
;MDLDYGGLGRQIDSMIRLSVLRNLEDLESSVEGVVEIIAEALNVERPRVIATVNEVNECGRFDAGLCSTVMGLYVANNPTIIINYRANLTTLLHLLAHHLQALEVGRDRYVQVRDAEELRLPWDVRPLEVNATVRSIRLAKGIPQRVFKVWNEEVRPMSRGIEEAVNRVRALVAHLSKGVESTMVNNRAY
;
A
#
# COMPACT_ATOMS: atom_id res chain seq x y z
N MET A 1 31.02 -21.48 20.31
CA MET A 1 30.16 -20.34 20.70
C MET A 1 28.78 -20.67 20.18
N ASP A 2 27.87 -21.06 21.07
CA ASP A 2 26.47 -21.26 20.70
C ASP A 2 25.86 -19.88 20.46
N LEU A 3 25.44 -19.63 19.22
CA LEU A 3 24.61 -18.48 18.90
C LEU A 3 23.25 -18.70 19.59
N ASP A 4 22.85 -17.77 20.46
CA ASP A 4 21.51 -17.79 21.07
C ASP A 4 20.44 -17.42 20.03
N TYR A 5 20.10 -18.40 19.19
CA TYR A 5 19.07 -18.28 18.16
C TYR A 5 17.68 -18.01 18.75
N GLY A 6 17.42 -18.44 19.99
CA GLY A 6 16.16 -18.17 20.70
C GLY A 6 16.04 -16.72 21.19
N GLY A 7 17.14 -16.10 21.58
CA GLY A 7 17.22 -14.66 21.85
C GLY A 7 17.00 -13.83 20.57
N LEU A 8 17.66 -14.20 19.47
CA LEU A 8 17.58 -13.46 18.23
C LEU A 8 16.20 -13.56 17.55
N GLY A 9 15.55 -14.73 17.60
CA GLY A 9 14.18 -14.90 17.09
C GLY A 9 13.16 -14.00 17.81
N ARG A 10 13.27 -13.88 19.14
CA ARG A 10 12.43 -12.96 19.94
C ARG A 10 12.71 -11.49 19.62
N GLN A 11 13.97 -11.14 19.36
CA GLN A 11 14.35 -9.80 18.94
C GLN A 11 13.74 -9.42 17.58
N ILE A 12 13.73 -10.35 16.62
CA ILE A 12 13.12 -10.12 15.30
C ILE A 12 11.60 -9.97 15.42
N ASP A 13 10.91 -10.85 16.14
CA ASP A 13 9.45 -10.75 16.35
C ASP A 13 9.08 -9.42 17.02
N SER A 14 9.81 -9.04 18.08
CA SER A 14 9.62 -7.76 18.76
C SER A 14 9.80 -6.57 17.82
N MET A 15 10.84 -6.58 16.98
CA MET A 15 11.09 -5.51 16.01
C MET A 15 10.02 -5.46 14.91
N ILE A 16 9.54 -6.61 14.41
CA ILE A 16 8.43 -6.65 13.45
C ILE A 16 7.18 -6.02 14.06
N ARG A 17 6.81 -6.42 15.28
CA ARG A 17 5.60 -5.90 15.95
C ARG A 17 5.71 -4.41 16.26
N LEU A 18 6.79 -4.00 16.91
CA LEU A 18 6.92 -2.65 17.47
C LEU A 18 7.35 -1.60 16.44
N SER A 19 8.07 -2.00 15.37
CA SER A 19 8.65 -1.06 14.40
C SER A 19 8.12 -1.21 12.99
N VAL A 20 7.50 -2.33 12.63
CA VAL A 20 6.86 -2.48 11.30
C VAL A 20 5.36 -2.40 11.43
N LEU A 21 4.73 -3.33 12.17
CA LEU A 21 3.26 -3.41 12.25
C LEU A 21 2.65 -2.17 12.90
N ARG A 22 3.17 -1.74 14.06
CA ARG A 22 2.68 -0.52 14.71
C ARG A 22 2.79 0.73 13.83
N ASN A 23 3.91 0.89 13.14
CA ASN A 23 4.09 2.03 12.23
C ASN A 23 3.17 1.94 11.01
N LEU A 24 2.78 0.74 10.56
CA LEU A 24 1.76 0.57 9.53
C LEU A 24 0.37 0.98 10.04
N GLU A 25 0.01 0.62 11.27
CA GLU A 25 -1.27 1.05 11.90
C GLU A 25 -1.33 2.58 12.08
N ASP A 26 -0.22 3.19 12.50
CA ASP A 26 -0.10 4.65 12.59
C ASP A 26 -0.22 5.29 11.19
N LEU A 27 0.37 4.66 10.16
CA LEU A 27 0.31 5.14 8.78
C LEU A 27 -1.11 5.02 8.22
N GLU A 28 -1.79 3.91 8.48
CA GLU A 28 -3.20 3.70 8.17
C GLU A 28 -4.02 4.87 8.73
N SER A 29 -3.87 5.15 10.01
CA SER A 29 -4.61 6.22 10.71
C SER A 29 -4.37 7.60 10.06
N SER A 30 -3.11 7.95 9.75
CA SER A 30 -2.79 9.22 9.08
C SER A 30 -3.37 9.30 7.66
N VAL A 31 -3.35 8.20 6.90
CA VAL A 31 -3.92 8.15 5.54
C VAL A 31 -5.45 8.18 5.60
N GLU A 32 -6.08 7.51 6.56
CA GLU A 32 -7.52 7.62 6.82
C GLU A 32 -7.93 9.06 7.11
N GLY A 33 -7.16 9.81 7.90
CA GLY A 33 -7.40 11.23 8.14
C GLY A 33 -7.33 12.08 6.87
N VAL A 34 -6.42 11.75 5.94
CA VAL A 34 -6.39 12.41 4.61
C VAL A 34 -7.63 12.08 3.80
N VAL A 35 -8.02 10.80 3.75
CA VAL A 35 -9.21 10.34 3.04
C VAL A 35 -10.48 10.98 3.60
N GLU A 36 -10.59 11.08 4.93
CA GLU A 36 -11.70 11.72 5.63
C GLU A 36 -11.85 13.18 5.22
N ILE A 37 -10.77 13.98 5.26
CA ILE A 37 -10.79 15.39 4.84
C ILE A 37 -11.34 15.54 3.40
N ILE A 38 -10.92 14.65 2.48
CA ILE A 38 -11.37 14.71 1.09
C ILE A 38 -12.82 14.25 0.97
N ALA A 39 -13.20 13.15 1.63
CA ALA A 39 -14.55 12.60 1.57
C ALA A 39 -15.59 13.57 2.15
N GLU A 40 -15.26 14.24 3.26
CA GLU A 40 -16.09 15.30 3.85
C GLU A 40 -16.25 16.49 2.90
N ALA A 41 -15.16 16.96 2.29
CA ALA A 41 -15.21 18.06 1.32
C ALA A 41 -16.06 17.74 0.09
N LEU A 42 -16.15 16.46 -0.29
CA LEU A 42 -16.96 15.97 -1.40
C LEU A 42 -18.35 15.49 -1.00
N ASN A 43 -18.66 15.45 0.31
CA ASN A 43 -19.89 14.90 0.88
C ASN A 43 -20.21 13.48 0.39
N VAL A 44 -19.23 12.58 0.51
CA VAL A 44 -19.35 11.16 0.12
C VAL A 44 -18.97 10.23 1.26
N GLU A 45 -19.42 8.99 1.18
CA GLU A 45 -18.93 7.92 2.06
C GLU A 45 -17.42 7.75 1.87
N ARG A 46 -16.70 7.42 2.96
CA ARG A 46 -15.27 7.14 2.92
C ARG A 46 -14.98 5.65 2.76
N PRO A 47 -13.95 5.25 2.00
CA PRO A 47 -13.43 3.90 2.06
C PRO A 47 -12.57 3.70 3.32
N ARG A 48 -12.42 2.45 3.75
CA ARG A 48 -11.40 2.05 4.73
C ARG A 48 -10.01 2.13 4.10
N VAL A 49 -8.95 2.31 4.91
CA VAL A 49 -7.56 2.18 4.43
C VAL A 49 -6.87 0.99 5.10
N ILE A 50 -6.01 0.31 4.35
CA ILE A 50 -5.06 -0.70 4.86
C ILE A 50 -3.68 -0.36 4.30
N ALA A 51 -2.68 -0.20 5.16
CA ALA A 51 -1.30 0.02 4.75
C ALA A 51 -0.53 -1.30 4.74
N THR A 52 0.36 -1.46 3.78
CA THR A 52 1.13 -2.70 3.65
C THR A 52 2.56 -2.47 3.19
N VAL A 53 3.44 -3.40 3.57
CA VAL A 53 4.81 -3.53 3.04
C VAL A 53 4.90 -4.47 1.84
N ASN A 54 3.83 -5.22 1.55
CA ASN A 54 3.77 -6.11 0.41
C ASN A 54 3.70 -5.33 -0.89
N GLU A 55 4.27 -5.88 -1.95
CA GLU A 55 4.13 -5.31 -3.29
C GLU A 55 2.68 -5.51 -3.75
N VAL A 56 1.96 -4.40 -3.87
CA VAL A 56 0.57 -4.34 -4.32
C VAL A 56 0.44 -3.20 -5.33
N ASN A 57 -0.21 -3.48 -6.46
CA ASN A 57 -0.45 -2.52 -7.54
C ASN A 57 -1.67 -2.95 -8.38
N GLU A 58 -2.01 -2.16 -9.40
CA GLU A 58 -3.19 -2.38 -10.26
C GLU A 58 -2.93 -3.25 -11.50
N CYS A 59 -1.76 -3.87 -11.65
CA CYS A 59 -1.44 -4.65 -12.87
C CYS A 59 -2.26 -5.93 -13.04
N GLY A 60 -2.95 -6.38 -11.99
CA GLY A 60 -3.84 -7.53 -12.06
C GLY A 60 -3.11 -8.79 -12.56
N ARG A 61 -3.79 -9.63 -13.34
CA ARG A 61 -3.28 -10.95 -13.74
C ARG A 61 -2.22 -10.95 -14.85
N PHE A 62 -2.00 -9.81 -15.51
CA PHE A 62 -1.17 -9.71 -16.72
C PHE A 62 0.13 -8.88 -16.51
N ASP A 63 0.36 -8.43 -15.28
CA ASP A 63 1.66 -8.18 -14.60
C ASP A 63 2.80 -7.44 -15.31
N ALA A 64 2.49 -6.53 -16.25
CA ALA A 64 3.49 -5.54 -16.69
C ALA A 64 2.84 -4.26 -17.22
N GLY A 65 3.40 -3.10 -16.84
CA GLY A 65 3.03 -1.81 -17.43
C GLY A 65 3.00 -0.65 -16.43
N LEU A 66 2.39 0.46 -16.89
CA LEU A 66 2.22 1.70 -16.10
C LEU A 66 1.41 1.50 -14.82
N CYS A 67 0.55 0.49 -14.78
CA CYS A 67 -0.21 0.04 -13.60
C CYS A 67 0.69 -0.20 -12.37
N SER A 68 1.95 -0.59 -12.56
CA SER A 68 2.88 -0.88 -11.46
C SER A 68 3.29 0.38 -10.69
N THR A 69 3.08 1.55 -11.28
CA THR A 69 3.34 2.85 -10.65
C THR A 69 2.26 3.24 -9.63
N VAL A 70 1.06 2.64 -9.72
CA VAL A 70 0.00 2.79 -8.73
C VAL A 70 0.28 1.79 -7.61
N MET A 71 0.99 2.24 -6.58
CA MET A 71 1.44 1.41 -5.44
C MET A 71 0.30 1.13 -4.44
N GLY A 72 -0.79 0.55 -4.91
CA GLY A 72 -1.95 0.16 -4.12
C GLY A 72 -3.06 -0.38 -5.00
N LEU A 73 -4.22 -0.66 -4.38
CA LEU A 73 -5.42 -1.10 -5.09
C LEU A 73 -6.69 -0.69 -4.35
N TYR A 74 -7.77 -0.49 -5.11
CA TYR A 74 -9.09 -0.26 -4.56
C TYR A 74 -9.95 -1.53 -4.65
N VAL A 75 -10.53 -1.93 -3.52
CA VAL A 75 -11.46 -3.07 -3.40
C VAL A 75 -12.88 -2.52 -3.27
N ALA A 76 -13.69 -2.70 -4.32
CA ALA A 76 -15.05 -2.16 -4.35
C ALA A 76 -16.07 -2.98 -3.53
N ASN A 77 -15.93 -4.32 -3.48
CA ASN A 77 -16.86 -5.21 -2.74
C ASN A 77 -16.89 -4.92 -1.23
N ASN A 78 -15.75 -4.52 -0.68
CA ASN A 78 -15.60 -4.01 0.68
C ASN A 78 -14.79 -2.73 0.58
N PRO A 79 -15.41 -1.54 0.49
CA PRO A 79 -14.79 -0.27 0.09
C PRO A 79 -13.49 0.01 0.85
N THR A 80 -12.37 -0.42 0.28
CA THR A 80 -11.07 -0.43 0.95
C THR A 80 -10.00 -0.01 -0.03
N ILE A 81 -9.17 0.94 0.37
CA ILE A 81 -7.94 1.30 -0.31
C ILE A 81 -6.81 0.55 0.39
N ILE A 82 -6.17 -0.37 -0.30
CA ILE A 82 -4.91 -0.97 0.18
C ILE A 82 -3.78 -0.15 -0.42
N ILE A 83 -2.91 0.40 0.42
CA ILE A 83 -1.84 1.30 0.01
C ILE A 83 -0.49 0.74 0.46
N ASN A 84 0.46 0.65 -0.46
CA ASN A 84 1.83 0.34 -0.08
C ASN A 84 2.42 1.56 0.68
N TYR A 85 3.21 1.31 1.72
CA TYR A 85 3.81 2.40 2.50
C TYR A 85 4.69 3.37 1.68
N ARG A 86 5.18 2.96 0.50
CA ARG A 86 5.95 3.80 -0.43
C ARG A 86 5.08 4.62 -1.39
N ALA A 87 3.76 4.45 -1.35
CA ALA A 87 2.84 5.17 -2.22
C ALA A 87 2.96 6.69 -2.02
N ASN A 88 2.66 7.43 -3.09
CA ASN A 88 2.61 8.88 -3.07
C ASN A 88 1.16 9.38 -3.05
N LEU A 89 0.98 10.69 -2.86
CA LEU A 89 -0.36 11.28 -2.80
C LEU A 89 -1.13 11.06 -4.11
N THR A 90 -0.45 11.05 -5.25
CA THR A 90 -1.08 10.77 -6.56
C THR A 90 -1.69 9.37 -6.59
N THR A 91 -0.99 8.35 -6.06
CA THR A 91 -1.54 6.99 -5.89
C THR A 91 -2.81 7.03 -5.04
N LEU A 92 -2.79 7.71 -3.88
CA LEU A 92 -3.99 7.79 -3.04
C LEU A 92 -5.15 8.46 -3.77
N LEU A 93 -4.92 9.57 -4.46
CA LEU A 93 -5.96 10.30 -5.20
C LEU A 93 -6.52 9.48 -6.37
N HIS A 94 -5.69 8.68 -7.03
CA HIS A 94 -6.11 7.73 -8.07
C HIS A 94 -7.02 6.64 -7.50
N LEU A 95 -6.62 6.00 -6.41
CA LEU A 95 -7.42 4.96 -5.74
C LEU A 95 -8.74 5.53 -5.17
N LEU A 96 -8.71 6.77 -4.68
CA LEU A 96 -9.92 7.47 -4.26
C LEU A 96 -10.82 7.82 -5.45
N ALA A 97 -10.25 8.13 -6.63
CA ALA A 97 -11.05 8.36 -7.83
C ALA A 97 -11.84 7.10 -8.25
N HIS A 98 -11.24 5.91 -8.12
CA HIS A 98 -11.95 4.63 -8.30
C HIS A 98 -13.06 4.44 -7.28
N HIS A 99 -12.83 4.80 -6.02
CA HIS A 99 -13.87 4.77 -5.00
C HIS A 99 -15.07 5.65 -5.37
N LEU A 100 -14.82 6.89 -5.81
CA LEU A 100 -15.88 7.80 -6.22
C LEU A 100 -16.64 7.30 -7.45
N GLN A 101 -15.94 6.74 -8.44
CA GLN A 101 -16.59 6.08 -9.58
C GLN A 101 -17.51 4.95 -9.11
N ALA A 102 -17.05 4.11 -8.18
CA ALA A 102 -17.85 3.01 -7.65
C ALA A 102 -19.09 3.48 -6.88
N LEU A 103 -19.01 4.61 -6.18
CA LEU A 103 -20.19 5.23 -5.56
C LEU A 103 -21.18 5.75 -6.60
N GLU A 104 -20.70 6.38 -7.67
CA GLU A 104 -21.55 6.97 -8.72
C GLU A 104 -22.30 5.94 -9.56
N VAL A 105 -21.62 4.84 -9.94
CA VAL A 105 -22.22 3.80 -10.79
C VAL A 105 -22.88 2.66 -10.02
N GLY A 106 -22.64 2.59 -8.70
CA GLY A 106 -22.97 1.44 -7.86
C GLY A 106 -21.85 0.40 -7.86
N ARG A 107 -21.48 -0.09 -6.67
CA ARG A 107 -20.30 -0.94 -6.44
C ARG A 107 -20.34 -2.26 -7.22
N ASP A 108 -21.48 -2.93 -7.25
CA ASP A 108 -21.63 -4.19 -8.00
C ASP A 108 -21.45 -3.97 -9.50
N ARG A 109 -22.00 -2.88 -10.01
CA ARG A 109 -21.86 -2.52 -11.43
C ARG A 109 -20.43 -2.13 -11.76
N TYR A 110 -19.78 -1.37 -10.88
CA TYR A 110 -18.37 -1.01 -11.00
C TYR A 110 -17.49 -2.26 -11.14
N VAL A 111 -17.69 -3.26 -10.28
CA VAL A 111 -16.91 -4.52 -10.33
C VAL A 111 -17.13 -5.26 -11.65
N GLN A 112 -18.39 -5.39 -12.10
CA GLN A 112 -18.69 -6.01 -13.39
C GLN A 112 -18.00 -5.32 -14.56
N VAL A 113 -17.99 -3.98 -14.58
CA VAL A 113 -17.34 -3.20 -15.63
C VAL A 113 -15.83 -3.35 -15.56
N ARG A 114 -15.24 -3.21 -14.37
CA ARG A 114 -13.79 -3.38 -14.14
C ARG A 114 -13.31 -4.74 -14.62
N ASP A 115 -13.99 -5.81 -14.22
CA ASP A 115 -13.59 -7.17 -14.58
C ASP A 115 -13.72 -7.39 -16.11
N ALA A 116 -14.75 -6.82 -16.74
CA ALA A 116 -14.90 -6.88 -18.20
C ALA A 116 -13.83 -6.08 -18.94
N GLU A 117 -13.42 -4.91 -18.43
CA GLU A 117 -12.33 -4.11 -18.98
C GLU A 117 -10.98 -4.80 -18.78
N GLU A 118 -10.71 -5.37 -17.60
CA GLU A 118 -9.46 -6.08 -17.30
C GLU A 118 -9.22 -7.27 -18.24
N LEU A 119 -10.28 -8.01 -18.56
CA LEU A 119 -10.22 -9.15 -19.47
C LEU A 119 -10.03 -8.78 -20.95
N ARG A 120 -10.36 -7.54 -21.35
CA ARG A 120 -10.48 -7.15 -22.76
C ARG A 120 -9.48 -6.10 -23.20
N LEU A 121 -9.00 -5.28 -22.27
CA LEU A 121 -8.21 -4.10 -22.57
C LEU A 121 -6.93 -4.06 -21.71
N PRO A 122 -5.79 -3.63 -22.29
CA PRO A 122 -4.62 -3.30 -21.50
C PRO A 122 -4.94 -2.12 -20.57
N TRP A 123 -4.28 -2.06 -19.41
CA TRP A 123 -4.62 -1.15 -18.32
C TRP A 123 -4.71 0.32 -18.74
N ASP A 124 -3.78 0.77 -19.58
CA ASP A 124 -3.64 2.17 -20.02
C ASP A 124 -4.77 2.67 -20.93
N VAL A 125 -5.59 1.78 -21.49
CA VAL A 125 -6.74 2.14 -22.33
C VAL A 125 -8.09 1.73 -21.72
N ARG A 126 -8.10 1.23 -20.48
CA ARG A 126 -9.35 0.93 -19.76
C ARG A 126 -10.09 2.22 -19.41
N PRO A 127 -11.36 2.39 -19.84
CA PRO A 127 -12.13 3.59 -19.53
C PRO A 127 -12.18 3.94 -18.03
N LEU A 128 -12.27 2.94 -17.13
CA LEU A 128 -12.23 3.21 -15.69
C LEU A 128 -10.91 3.85 -15.25
N GLU A 129 -9.78 3.35 -15.75
CA GLU A 129 -8.42 3.82 -15.42
C GLU A 129 -8.14 5.22 -15.98
N VAL A 130 -8.55 5.47 -17.23
CA VAL A 130 -8.44 6.79 -17.87
C VAL A 130 -9.26 7.81 -17.09
N ASN A 131 -10.50 7.46 -16.74
CA ASN A 131 -11.38 8.34 -15.96
C ASN A 131 -10.84 8.56 -14.54
N ALA A 132 -10.26 7.54 -13.90
CA ALA A 132 -9.66 7.68 -12.57
C ALA A 132 -8.45 8.60 -12.60
N THR A 133 -7.61 8.49 -13.62
CA THR A 133 -6.47 9.38 -13.87
C THR A 133 -6.91 10.84 -14.06
N VAL A 134 -7.90 11.09 -14.92
CA VAL A 134 -8.41 12.46 -15.14
C VAL A 134 -9.02 13.03 -13.85
N ARG A 135 -9.75 12.20 -13.12
CA ARG A 135 -10.38 12.60 -11.87
C ARG A 135 -9.38 12.86 -10.76
N SER A 136 -8.31 12.06 -10.63
CA SER A 136 -7.26 12.28 -9.64
C SER A 136 -6.54 13.61 -9.86
N ILE A 137 -6.31 14.01 -11.11
CA ILE A 137 -5.77 15.33 -11.46
C ILE A 137 -6.73 16.46 -11.03
N ARG A 138 -8.04 16.27 -11.23
CA ARG A 138 -9.05 17.26 -10.78
C ARG A 138 -9.11 17.34 -9.27
N LEU A 139 -9.06 16.21 -8.58
CA LEU A 139 -9.00 16.15 -7.11
C LEU A 139 -7.76 16.90 -6.61
N ALA A 140 -6.57 16.62 -7.17
CA ALA A 140 -5.33 17.29 -6.75
C ALA A 140 -5.41 18.82 -6.82
N LYS A 141 -6.20 19.38 -7.75
CA LYS A 141 -6.43 20.83 -7.89
C LYS A 141 -7.47 21.39 -6.92
N GLY A 142 -8.39 20.55 -6.42
CA GLY A 142 -9.55 20.96 -5.63
C GLY A 142 -9.50 20.55 -4.15
N ILE A 143 -8.59 19.66 -3.75
CA ILE A 143 -8.51 19.19 -2.35
C ILE A 143 -8.06 20.31 -1.40
N PRO A 144 -8.51 20.29 -0.14
CA PRO A 144 -8.08 21.26 0.87
C PRO A 144 -6.56 21.27 1.08
N GLN A 145 -5.98 22.46 1.27
CA GLN A 145 -4.53 22.61 1.53
C GLN A 145 -4.03 21.79 2.72
N ARG A 146 -4.90 21.54 3.72
CA ARG A 146 -4.60 20.70 4.88
C ARG A 146 -4.19 19.27 4.48
N VAL A 147 -4.71 18.73 3.37
CA VAL A 147 -4.31 17.40 2.86
C VAL A 147 -2.82 17.35 2.55
N PHE A 148 -2.30 18.34 1.82
CA PHE A 148 -0.88 18.41 1.49
C PHE A 148 -0.01 18.55 2.74
N LYS A 149 -0.50 19.29 3.75
CA LYS A 149 0.19 19.43 5.02
C LYS A 149 0.33 18.09 5.74
N VAL A 150 -0.79 17.40 5.99
CA VAL A 150 -0.82 16.07 6.65
C VAL A 150 0.04 15.07 5.87
N TRP A 151 -0.07 15.05 4.55
CA TRP A 151 0.71 14.14 3.72
C TRP A 151 2.23 14.34 3.87
N ASN A 152 2.69 15.60 3.86
CA ASN A 152 4.11 15.91 3.92
C ASN A 152 4.70 15.85 5.33
N GLU A 153 3.92 16.23 6.34
CA GLU A 153 4.38 16.33 7.73
C GLU A 153 4.19 15.04 8.52
N GLU A 154 3.22 14.18 8.16
CA GLU A 154 2.90 12.96 8.92
C GLU A 154 3.16 11.70 8.09
N VAL A 155 2.48 11.57 6.95
CA VAL A 155 2.50 10.34 6.13
C VAL A 155 3.91 10.06 5.59
N ARG A 156 4.51 11.01 4.88
CA ARG A 156 5.82 10.81 4.21
C ARG A 156 6.98 10.53 5.19
N PRO A 157 7.10 11.19 6.35
CA PRO A 157 8.09 10.81 7.37
C PRO A 157 7.87 9.39 7.90
N MET A 158 6.62 8.99 8.14
CA MET A 158 6.30 7.67 8.66
C MET A 158 6.63 6.55 7.66
N SER A 159 6.33 6.75 6.38
CA SER A 159 6.75 5.87 5.29
C SER A 159 8.26 5.61 5.29
N ARG A 160 9.08 6.64 5.57
CA ARG A 160 10.53 6.49 5.68
C ARG A 160 10.93 5.68 6.92
N GLY A 161 10.27 5.90 8.05
CA GLY A 161 10.49 5.10 9.26
C GLY A 161 10.20 3.61 9.06
N ILE A 162 9.12 3.29 8.32
CA ILE A 162 8.77 1.92 7.93
C ILE A 162 9.84 1.32 7.02
N GLU A 163 10.31 2.06 6.00
CA GLU A 163 11.39 1.61 5.12
C GLU A 163 12.62 1.16 5.91
N GLU A 164 13.08 2.00 6.83
CA GLU A 164 14.24 1.72 7.65
C GLU A 164 14.02 0.51 8.56
N ALA A 165 12.84 0.39 9.17
CA ALA A 165 12.49 -0.74 10.02
C ALA A 165 12.47 -2.06 9.23
N VAL A 166 11.83 -2.07 8.06
CA VAL A 166 11.78 -3.24 7.17
C VAL A 166 13.19 -3.64 6.73
N ASN A 167 14.03 -2.67 6.38
CA ASN A 167 15.41 -2.97 5.97
C ASN A 167 16.26 -3.53 7.11
N ARG A 168 16.08 -3.04 8.35
CA ARG A 168 16.72 -3.64 9.54
C ARG A 168 16.25 -5.07 9.79
N VAL A 169 14.95 -5.34 9.70
CA VAL A 169 14.38 -6.71 9.80
C VAL A 169 14.99 -7.62 8.74
N ARG A 170 14.98 -7.20 7.47
CA ARG A 170 15.54 -7.98 6.36
C ARG A 170 17.02 -8.28 6.56
N ALA A 171 17.81 -7.32 7.03
CA ALA A 171 19.23 -7.52 7.29
C ALA A 171 19.47 -8.57 8.40
N LEU A 172 18.69 -8.51 9.49
CA LEU A 172 18.78 -9.48 10.58
C LEU A 172 18.35 -10.89 10.16
N VAL A 173 17.27 -11.00 9.39
CA VAL A 173 16.82 -12.28 8.82
C VAL A 173 17.86 -12.85 7.84
N ALA A 174 18.45 -12.02 6.98
CA ALA A 174 19.49 -12.47 6.06
C ALA A 174 20.76 -12.94 6.80
N HIS A 175 21.12 -12.30 7.91
CA HIS A 175 22.23 -12.75 8.75
C HIS A 175 21.95 -14.12 9.38
N LEU A 176 20.74 -14.36 9.87
CA LEU A 176 20.31 -15.68 10.34
C LEU A 176 20.40 -16.74 9.24
N SER A 177 19.85 -16.47 8.06
CA SER A 177 19.85 -17.44 6.96
C SER A 177 21.28 -17.87 6.58
N LYS A 178 22.23 -16.92 6.51
CA LYS A 178 23.66 -17.21 6.27
C LYS A 178 24.30 -18.04 7.37
N GLY A 179 23.94 -17.79 8.64
CA GLY A 179 24.41 -18.58 9.78
C GLY A 179 23.92 -20.04 9.73
N VAL A 180 22.66 -20.25 9.32
CA VAL A 180 22.08 -21.58 9.12
C VAL A 180 22.79 -22.32 7.98
N GLU A 181 22.94 -21.68 6.81
CA GLU A 181 23.65 -22.25 5.66
C GLU A 181 25.08 -22.68 6.02
N SER A 182 25.81 -21.83 6.74
CA SER A 182 27.20 -22.11 7.17
C SER A 182 27.28 -23.30 8.15
N THR A 183 26.30 -23.42 9.05
CA THR A 183 26.20 -24.55 9.99
C THR A 183 25.85 -25.85 9.27
N MET A 184 24.95 -25.80 8.28
CA MET A 184 24.56 -26.97 7.49
C MET A 184 25.70 -27.49 6.59
N VAL A 185 26.55 -26.61 6.04
CA VAL A 185 27.73 -27.00 5.26
C VAL A 185 28.78 -27.68 6.15
N ASN A 186 29.04 -27.15 7.34
CA ASN A 186 29.97 -27.76 8.28
C ASN A 186 29.50 -29.14 8.77
N ASN A 187 28.21 -29.35 8.99
CA ASN A 187 27.66 -30.64 9.40
C ASN A 187 27.61 -31.69 8.28
N ARG A 188 27.80 -31.31 7.00
CA ARG A 188 27.95 -32.26 5.87
C ARG A 188 29.39 -32.67 5.62
N ALA A 189 30.36 -32.00 6.23
CA ALA A 189 31.79 -32.26 6.06
C ALA A 189 32.36 -33.21 7.15
N TYR A 190 31.51 -33.70 8.05
CA TYR A 190 31.82 -34.72 9.06
C TYR A 190 31.06 -36.01 8.80
#